data_AF-A0A352NYT7-F1
#
_entry.id   AF-A0A352NYT7-F1
#
_cell.length_a   1.000
_cell.length_b   1.000
_cell.length_c   1.000
_cell.angle_alpha   90.00
_cell.angle_beta   90.00
_cell.angle_gamma   90.00
#
_symmetry.space_group_name_H-M   'P 1'
#
loop_
_entity.id
_entity.type
_entity.pdbx_description
1 polymer ?
#
loop_
_entity_poly.entity_id
_entity_poly.type
_entity_poly.pdbx_seq_one_letter_code
_entity_poly.pdbx_strand_id
1 'polypeptide(L)' 'DTMQYIKPDVSTICIGMAASMASFLLTAGTKGKRYALPNSEILIHQPSVYGGMQGQA' A
#
# COMPACT_ATOMS: atom_id res chain seq x y z
N ASP A 1 -0.65 -3.79 9.22
CA ASP A 1 -0.50 -4.55 10.48
C ASP A 1 -0.88 -6.00 10.37
N THR A 2 -2.12 -6.35 10.03
CA THR A 2 -2.55 -7.76 9.93
C THR A 2 -1.62 -8.59 9.05
N MET A 3 -1.24 -8.09 7.86
CA MET A 3 -0.30 -8.77 6.96
C MET A 3 1.06 -9.08 7.61
N GLN A 4 1.50 -8.30 8.60
CA GLN A 4 2.76 -8.49 9.31
C GLN A 4 2.60 -9.35 10.58
N TYR A 5 1.41 -9.35 11.18
CA TYR A 5 1.15 -10.05 12.43
C TYR A 5 0.87 -11.55 12.23
N ILE A 6 0.24 -11.90 11.11
CA ILE A 6 -0.12 -13.28 10.83
C ILE A 6 1.12 -14.11 10.44
N LYS A 7 1.13 -15.39 10.82
CA LYS A 7 2.22 -16.33 10.51
C LYS A 7 2.47 -16.63 9.01
N PRO A 8 1.45 -16.76 8.15
CA PRO A 8 1.70 -17.11 6.75
C PRO A 8 2.31 -15.94 5.98
N ASP A 9 3.15 -16.27 5.00
CA ASP A 9 3.61 -15.29 4.02
C ASP A 9 2.44 -14.72 3.21
N VAL A 10 2.48 -13.40 2.97
CA VAL A 10 1.47 -12.70 2.17
C VAL A 10 2.04 -12.36 0.80
N SER A 11 1.48 -12.97 -0.25
CA SER A 11 1.73 -12.54 -1.63
C SER A 11 0.82 -11.38 -2.00
N THR A 12 1.38 -10.36 -2.64
CA THR A 12 0.63 -9.22 -3.16
C THR A 12 0.79 -9.16 -4.67
N ILE A 13 -0.32 -8.92 -5.38
CA ILE A 13 -0.34 -8.83 -6.85
C ILE A 13 -1.11 -7.57 -7.22
N CYS A 14 -0.45 -6.62 -7.88
CA CYS A 14 -1.12 -5.46 -8.46
C CYS A 14 -1.71 -5.81 -9.82
N ILE A 15 -3.03 -5.66 -9.95
CA ILE A 15 -3.78 -5.81 -11.20
C ILE A 15 -4.45 -4.45 -11.48
N GLY A 16 -4.06 -3.79 -12.57
CA GLY A 16 -4.59 -2.48 -12.93
C GLY A 16 -3.88 -1.34 -12.21
N MET A 17 -4.23 -1.04 -10.96
CA MET A 17 -3.64 0.09 -10.23
C MET A 17 -3.52 -0.14 -8.73
N ALA A 18 -2.39 0.27 -8.15
CA ALA A 18 -2.18 0.40 -6.72
C ALA A 18 -1.74 1.84 -6.40
N ALA A 19 -2.71 2.70 -6.06
CA ALA A 19 -2.48 4.10 -5.73
C ALA A 19 -2.59 4.36 -4.21
N SER A 20 -1.76 5.26 -3.68
CA SER A 20 -1.83 5.71 -2.28
C SER A 20 -1.65 4.57 -1.28
N MET A 21 -2.55 4.39 -0.32
CA MET A 21 -2.51 3.27 0.62
C MET A 21 -2.54 1.89 -0.07
N ALA A 22 -3.02 1.76 -1.31
CA ALA A 22 -2.92 0.52 -2.05
C ALA A 22 -1.46 0.20 -2.46
N SER A 23 -0.64 1.21 -2.83
CA SER A 23 0.79 0.98 -3.07
C SER A 23 1.51 0.60 -1.78
N PHE A 24 1.11 1.21 -0.65
CA PHE A 24 1.64 0.83 0.67
C PHE A 24 1.35 -0.66 0.96
N LEU A 25 0.10 -1.10 0.82
CA LEU A 25 -0.27 -2.50 1.02
C LEU A 25 0.39 -3.45 0.02
N LEU A 26 0.51 -3.07 -1.25
CA LEU A 26 1.23 -3.84 -2.27
C LEU A 26 2.68 -4.10 -1.82
N THR A 27 3.37 -3.08 -1.29
CA THR A 27 4.75 -3.23 -0.85
C THR A 27 4.91 -4.00 0.47
N ALA A 28 3.85 -4.09 1.28
CA ALA A 28 3.83 -4.78 2.56
C ALA A 28 3.78 -6.31 2.46
N GLY A 29 3.62 -6.90 1.27
CA GLY A 29 3.75 -8.34 1.07
C GLY A 29 5.17 -8.86 1.36
N THR A 30 5.32 -10.17 1.54
CA THR A 30 6.63 -10.82 1.77
C THR A 30 7.61 -10.49 0.64
N LYS A 31 8.87 -10.16 0.96
CA LYS A 31 9.92 -9.89 -0.03
C LYS A 31 10.05 -11.06 -1.02
N GLY A 32 10.07 -10.76 -2.32
CA GLY A 32 10.08 -11.78 -3.37
C GLY A 32 8.70 -12.36 -3.73
N LYS A 33 7.63 -11.97 -3.01
CA LYS A 33 6.23 -12.36 -3.29
C LYS A 33 5.34 -11.15 -3.61
N ARG A 34 5.94 -10.07 -4.11
CA ARG A 34 5.26 -8.83 -4.49
C ARG A 34 5.36 -8.67 -5.99
N TYR A 35 4.22 -8.73 -6.67
CA TYR A 35 4.14 -8.80 -8.12
C TYR A 35 3.25 -7.69 -8.66
N ALA A 36 3.46 -7.35 -9.93
CA ALA A 36 2.59 -6.48 -10.69
C ALA A 36 2.48 -7.05 -12.10
N LEU A 37 1.29 -6.96 -12.71
CA LEU A 37 1.15 -7.26 -14.12
C LEU A 37 1.85 -6.19 -14.98
N PRO A 38 2.22 -6.50 -16.24
CA PRO A 38 3.00 -5.59 -17.09
C PRO A 38 2.39 -4.21 -17.32
N ASN A 39 1.06 -4.09 -17.24
CA ASN A 39 0.32 -2.85 -17.46
C ASN A 39 -0.22 -2.22 -16.16
N SER A 40 0.26 -2.68 -15.00
CA SER A 40 -0.19 -2.14 -13.72
C SER A 40 0.53 -0.82 -13.40
N GLU A 41 -0.21 0.13 -12.85
CA GLU A 41 0.34 1.42 -12.38
C GLU A 41 0.45 1.45 -10.85
N ILE A 42 1.58 1.96 -10.35
CA ILE A 42 1.82 2.12 -8.91
C ILE A 42 2.05 3.61 -8.66
N LEU A 43 1.16 4.23 -7.91
CA LEU A 43 1.22 5.66 -7.59
C LEU A 43 1.44 5.85 -6.10
N ILE A 44 2.60 6.38 -5.74
CA ILE A 44 2.85 6.93 -4.41
C ILE A 44 2.52 8.42 -4.41
N HIS A 45 1.88 8.90 -3.35
CA HIS A 45 1.74 10.33 -3.11
C HIS A 45 1.70 10.59 -1.61
N GLN A 46 2.07 11.81 -1.22
CA GLN A 46 1.98 12.24 0.17
C GLN A 46 0.53 12.14 0.67
N PRO A 47 0.28 11.78 1.94
CA PRO A 47 -1.06 11.79 2.50
C PRO A 47 -1.70 13.16 2.34
N SER A 48 -2.91 13.21 1.78
CA SER A 48 -3.67 14.45 1.71
C SER A 48 -4.33 14.68 3.07
N VAL A 49 -3.82 15.65 3.83
CA VAL A 49 -4.51 16.19 5.01
C VAL A 49 -5.11 17.54 4.64
N TYR A 50 -6.09 17.53 3.74
CA TYR A 50 -6.79 18.77 3.36
C TYR A 50 -7.80 19.11 4.46
N GLY A 51 -7.64 20.28 5.09
CA GLY A 51 -8.41 20.69 6.29
C GLY A 51 -7.78 20.27 7.62
N GLY A 52 -6.45 20.29 7.71
CA GLY A 52 -5.62 19.84 8.84
C GLY A 52 -6.12 20.12 10.26
N MET A 53 -5.70 19.25 11.18
CA MET A 53 -6.04 19.20 12.60
C MET A 53 -6.41 20.57 13.19
N GLN A 54 -7.68 20.72 13.56
CA GLN A 54 -8.23 21.95 14.11
C GLN A 54 -8.48 21.75 15.61
N GLY A 55 -7.81 22.56 16.44
CA GLY A 55 -7.90 22.52 17.90
C GLY A 55 -6.90 23.49 18.54
N GLN A 56 -7.14 23.92 19.79
CA GLN A 56 -6.15 24.69 20.55
C GLN A 56 -5.16 23.75 21.24
N ALA A 57 -3.89 24.16 21.28
CA ALA A 57 -2.83 23.49 22.04
C ALA A 57 -3.04 23.62 23.55
#